data_AF-A0A2A9KL28-F1
#
_entry.id   AF-A0A2A9KL28-F1
#
_cell.length_a   1.000
_cell.length_b   1.000
_cell.length_c   1.000
_cell.angle_alpha   90.00
_cell.angle_beta   90.00
_cell.angle_gamma   90.00
#
_symmetry.space_group_name_H-M   'P 1'
#
loop_
_entity.id
_entity.type
_entity.pdbx_description
1 polymer ?
#
loop_
_entity_poly.entity_id
_entity_poly.type
_entity_poly.pdbx_seq_one_letter_code
_entity_poly.pdbx_strand_id
1 'polypeptide(L)'
;MMNQVQRHEIKLRDDQWQKLEPLLTGKPNDPGARAKNNRLFIEAVLWIVLNKSLWRHLPQQFGNSSTVYMRFRRWTECDFWRQLTRSKLEDEELVQMLEQIVEYGDMYTQRIEQRLVRKAQKTIYKSAISAAKAIKPIRRAQLASDESTLHWVGLVTP
;
A
#
# COMPACT_ATOMS: atom_id res chain seq x y z
N MET A 1 -21.19 -16.85 15.41
CA MET A 1 -20.13 -17.87 15.62
C MET A 1 -18.97 -17.55 14.68
N MET A 2 -17.91 -16.91 15.19
CA MET A 2 -16.68 -16.69 14.40
C MET A 2 -15.71 -17.83 14.73
N ASN A 3 -15.34 -18.55 13.67
CA ASN A 3 -14.55 -19.78 13.67
C ASN A 3 -13.40 -19.76 14.68
N GLN A 4 -13.26 -20.89 15.40
CA GLN A 4 -12.07 -21.27 16.13
C GLN A 4 -10.90 -21.28 15.13
N VAL A 5 -10.18 -20.16 15.03
CA VAL A 5 -8.91 -20.13 14.31
C VAL A 5 -7.96 -20.99 15.13
N GLN A 6 -7.68 -22.19 14.61
CA GLN A 6 -6.57 -23.04 15.02
C GLN A 6 -5.33 -22.13 15.08
N ARG A 7 -4.98 -21.70 16.30
CA ARG A 7 -3.82 -20.85 16.57
C ARG A 7 -2.61 -21.73 16.32
N HIS A 8 -2.10 -21.69 15.10
CA HIS A 8 -0.84 -22.35 14.81
C HIS A 8 0.24 -21.58 15.56
N GLU A 9 0.85 -22.26 16.54
CA GLU A 9 2.09 -21.83 17.17
C GLU A 9 3.17 -21.94 16.10
N ILE A 10 3.33 -20.88 15.31
CA ILE A 10 4.26 -20.89 14.18
C ILE A 10 5.67 -20.82 14.72
N LYS A 11 6.38 -21.93 14.54
CA LYS A 11 7.80 -22.09 14.82
C LYS A 11 8.47 -22.50 13.53
N LEU A 12 9.37 -21.67 13.02
CA LEU A 12 10.17 -22.03 11.87
C LEU A 12 11.02 -23.23 12.26
N ARG A 13 11.08 -24.28 11.44
CA ARG A 13 11.93 -25.43 11.77
C ARG A 13 13.40 -25.04 11.72
N ASP A 14 14.23 -25.75 12.48
CA ASP A 14 15.66 -25.43 12.57
C ASP A 14 16.40 -25.65 11.24
N ASP A 15 16.01 -26.66 10.45
CA ASP A 15 16.53 -26.92 9.11
C ASP A 15 16.18 -25.80 8.12
N GLN A 16 14.94 -25.30 8.17
CA GLN A 16 14.52 -24.15 7.37
C GLN A 16 15.27 -22.87 7.78
N TRP A 17 15.44 -22.66 9.08
CA TRP A 17 16.21 -21.53 9.60
C TRP A 17 17.66 -21.56 9.13
N GLN A 18 18.34 -22.71 9.18
CA GLN A 18 19.72 -22.86 8.74
C GLN A 18 19.90 -22.53 7.24
N LYS A 19 18.90 -22.79 6.41
CA LYS A 19 18.89 -22.41 4.99
C LYS A 19 18.65 -20.90 4.80
N LEU A 20 17.77 -20.30 5.62
CA LEU A 20 17.38 -18.90 5.50
C LEU A 20 18.40 -17.93 6.09
N GLU A 21 18.95 -18.23 7.27
CA GLU A 21 19.84 -17.35 8.05
C GLU A 21 21.03 -16.81 7.24
N PRO A 22 21.72 -17.60 6.40
CA PRO A 22 22.84 -17.12 5.59
C PRO A 22 22.44 -16.04 4.57
N LEU A 23 21.17 -15.93 4.21
CA LEU A 23 20.67 -14.98 3.21
C LEU A 23 20.23 -13.65 3.84
N LEU A 24 20.03 -13.61 5.16
CA LEU A 24 19.57 -12.43 5.85
C LEU A 24 20.72 -11.44 6.09
N THR A 25 20.45 -10.15 5.86
CA THR A 25 21.34 -9.04 6.24
C THR A 25 21.15 -8.66 7.71
N GLY A 26 22.20 -8.12 8.34
CA GLY A 26 22.23 -7.71 9.75
C GLY A 26 22.78 -8.79 10.69
N LYS A 27 23.62 -9.69 10.16
CA LYS A 27 24.39 -10.67 10.94
C LYS A 27 25.34 -9.97 11.91
N PRO A 28 25.87 -10.66 12.94
CA PRO A 28 26.82 -10.07 13.88
C PRO A 28 28.02 -9.37 13.22
N ASN A 29 28.42 -9.81 12.02
CA ASN A 29 29.54 -9.27 11.24
C ASN A 29 29.12 -8.27 10.14
N ASP A 30 27.85 -7.94 9.98
CA ASP A 30 27.41 -6.99 8.94
C ASP A 30 27.57 -5.53 9.42
N PRO A 31 28.00 -4.59 8.57
CA PRO A 31 28.03 -3.17 8.91
C PRO A 31 26.61 -2.64 9.18
N GLY A 32 26.37 -2.12 10.40
CA GLY A 32 25.10 -1.47 10.76
C GLY A 32 24.49 -1.93 12.08
N ALA A 33 23.23 -1.58 12.31
CA ALA A 33 22.52 -1.93 13.54
C ALA A 33 22.25 -3.45 13.61
N ARG A 34 22.80 -4.11 14.63
CA ARG A 34 22.57 -5.53 14.91
C ARG A 34 21.06 -5.82 14.97
N ALA A 35 20.60 -6.75 14.15
CA ALA A 35 19.26 -7.27 14.31
C ALA A 35 19.23 -8.19 15.55
N LYS A 36 18.74 -7.68 16.68
CA LYS A 36 18.77 -8.36 17.99
C LYS A 36 18.25 -9.81 17.96
N ASN A 37 17.37 -10.17 17.02
CA ASN A 37 16.98 -11.57 16.75
C ASN A 37 16.31 -11.68 15.36
N ASN A 38 17.04 -12.14 14.33
CA ASN A 38 16.47 -12.29 12.97
C ASN A 38 15.41 -13.38 12.89
N ARG A 39 15.61 -14.50 13.60
CA ARG A 39 14.66 -15.61 13.60
C ARG A 39 13.32 -15.18 14.18
N LEU A 40 13.35 -14.56 15.36
CA LEU A 40 12.14 -14.07 16.02
C LEU A 40 11.40 -13.05 15.15
N PHE A 41 12.13 -12.21 14.40
CA PHE A 41 11.52 -11.28 13.44
C PHE A 41 10.82 -12.00 12.29
N ILE A 42 11.46 -12.98 11.65
CA ILE A 42 10.83 -13.76 10.56
C ILE A 42 9.59 -14.51 11.08
N GLU A 43 9.69 -15.17 12.23
CA GLU A 43 8.57 -15.87 12.86
C GLU A 43 7.41 -14.92 13.18
N ALA A 44 7.70 -13.69 13.63
CA ALA A 44 6.68 -12.67 13.86
C ALA A 44 5.93 -12.26 12.58
N VAL A 45 6.65 -12.11 11.46
CA VAL A 45 6.07 -11.78 10.15
C VAL A 45 5.22 -12.96 9.66
N LEU A 46 5.74 -14.18 9.74
CA LEU A 46 5.01 -15.40 9.38
C LEU A 46 3.72 -15.54 10.19
N TRP A 47 3.78 -15.27 11.50
CA TRP A 47 2.59 -15.30 12.36
C TRP A 47 1.50 -14.35 11.85
N ILE A 48 1.86 -13.13 11.44
CA ILE A 48 0.90 -12.15 10.90
C ILE A 48 0.31 -12.63 9.56
N VAL A 49 1.17 -13.11 8.66
CA VAL A 49 0.80 -13.48 7.29
C VAL A 49 -0.06 -14.74 7.25
N LEU A 50 0.31 -15.76 8.01
CA LEU A 50 -0.40 -17.04 8.07
C LEU A 50 -1.73 -16.92 8.80
N ASN A 51 -1.77 -16.18 9.92
CA ASN A 51 -3.01 -15.95 10.65
C ASN A 51 -3.88 -14.81 10.07
N LYS A 52 -3.46 -14.22 8.94
CA LYS A 52 -4.10 -13.04 8.29
C LYS A 52 -4.50 -11.97 9.31
N SER A 53 -3.63 -11.76 10.29
CA SER A 53 -3.92 -10.96 11.49
C SER A 53 -3.44 -9.53 11.35
N LEU A 54 -3.97 -8.65 12.20
CA LEU A 54 -3.53 -7.26 12.24
C LEU A 54 -2.24 -7.14 13.06
N TRP A 55 -1.31 -6.28 12.63
CA TRP A 55 -0.05 -6.00 13.33
C TRP A 55 -0.24 -5.68 14.82
N ARG A 56 -1.32 -4.96 15.18
CA ARG A 56 -1.66 -4.65 16.58
C ARG A 56 -2.00 -5.87 17.45
N HIS A 57 -2.30 -7.01 16.85
CA HIS A 57 -2.58 -8.27 17.55
C HIS A 57 -1.35 -9.18 17.63
N LEU A 58 -0.19 -8.72 17.18
CA LEU A 58 1.04 -9.49 17.30
C LEU A 58 1.31 -9.81 18.79
N PRO A 59 1.49 -11.10 19.16
CA PRO A 59 1.80 -11.48 20.53
C PRO A 59 3.09 -10.83 21.04
N GLN A 60 3.10 -10.42 22.31
CA GLN A 60 4.23 -9.69 22.92
C GLN A 60 5.55 -10.47 22.90
N GLN A 61 5.51 -11.82 22.84
CA GLN A 61 6.70 -12.67 22.74
C GLN A 61 7.54 -12.39 21.47
N PHE A 62 6.93 -11.85 20.42
CA PHE A 62 7.61 -11.44 19.19
C PHE A 62 8.19 -10.02 19.27
N GLY A 63 8.00 -9.33 20.40
CA GLY A 63 8.44 -7.95 20.62
C GLY A 63 7.38 -6.91 20.29
N ASN A 64 7.82 -5.65 20.19
CA ASN A 64 6.91 -4.52 19.93
C ASN A 64 6.41 -4.56 18.48
N SER A 65 5.08 -4.65 18.31
CA SER A 65 4.41 -4.73 17.01
C SER A 65 4.77 -3.60 16.05
N SER A 66 4.94 -2.37 16.54
CA SER A 66 5.31 -1.21 15.72
C SER A 66 6.73 -1.34 15.18
N THR A 67 7.66 -1.82 16.01
CA THR A 67 9.05 -2.03 15.60
C THR A 67 9.17 -3.14 14.55
N VAL A 68 8.48 -4.28 14.77
CA VAL A 68 8.45 -5.39 13.81
C VAL A 68 7.83 -4.92 12.50
N TYR A 69 6.69 -4.23 12.55
CA TYR A 69 6.03 -3.70 11.36
C TYR A 69 6.93 -2.72 10.57
N MET A 70 7.59 -1.79 11.25
CA MET A 70 8.48 -0.82 10.59
C MET A 70 9.64 -1.51 9.87
N ARG A 71 10.19 -2.58 10.46
CA ARG A 71 11.23 -3.38 9.81
C ARG A 71 10.67 -4.16 8.61
N PHE A 72 9.53 -4.83 8.77
CA PHE A 72 8.83 -5.50 7.68
C PHE A 72 8.60 -4.55 6.50
N ARG A 73 8.05 -3.36 6.76
CA ARG A 73 7.80 -2.34 5.76
C ARG A 73 9.07 -1.96 4.99
N ARG A 74 10.17 -1.71 5.69
CA ARG A 74 11.47 -1.39 5.04
C ARG A 74 11.95 -2.52 4.13
N TRP A 75 11.83 -3.78 4.57
CA TRP A 75 12.20 -4.93 3.75
C TRP A 75 11.31 -5.08 2.50
N THR A 76 10.02 -4.79 2.63
CA THR A 76 9.09 -4.75 1.50
C THR A 76 9.42 -3.62 0.52
N GLU A 77 9.69 -2.41 1.01
CA GLU A 77 10.05 -1.25 0.18
C GLU A 77 11.38 -1.45 -0.56
N CYS A 78 12.32 -2.22 0.01
CA CYS A 78 13.60 -2.57 -0.63
C CYS A 78 13.56 -3.86 -1.46
N ASP A 79 12.37 -4.43 -1.73
CA ASP A 79 12.19 -5.70 -2.46
C ASP A 79 12.94 -6.91 -1.86
N PHE A 80 13.31 -6.85 -0.58
CA PHE A 80 14.15 -7.86 0.05
C PHE A 80 13.46 -9.23 0.12
N TRP A 81 12.15 -9.27 0.39
CA TRP A 81 11.38 -10.52 0.40
C TRP A 81 11.40 -11.25 -0.95
N ARG A 82 11.31 -10.49 -2.06
CA ARG A 82 11.42 -11.03 -3.42
C ARG A 82 12.83 -11.52 -3.74
N GLN A 83 13.85 -10.89 -3.17
CA GLN A 83 15.23 -11.37 -3.32
C GLN A 83 15.42 -12.71 -2.59
N LEU A 84 14.82 -12.87 -1.41
CA LEU A 84 14.85 -14.15 -0.68
C LEU A 84 14.15 -15.27 -1.45
N THR A 85 12.98 -15.05 -2.05
CA THR A 85 12.30 -16.11 -2.83
C THR A 85 13.07 -16.50 -4.09
N ARG A 86 13.88 -15.58 -4.65
CA ARG A 86 14.74 -15.87 -5.82
C ARG A 86 16.04 -16.59 -5.45
N SER A 87 16.43 -16.59 -4.18
CA SER A 87 17.51 -17.44 -3.72
C SER A 87 17.05 -18.89 -3.85
N LYS A 88 17.86 -19.74 -4.48
CA LYS A 88 17.50 -21.14 -4.78
C LYS A 88 17.42 -21.98 -3.50
N LEU A 89 16.40 -21.76 -2.69
CA LEU A 89 16.09 -22.54 -1.50
C LEU A 89 15.50 -23.88 -1.95
N GLU A 90 16.07 -24.98 -1.48
CA GLU A 90 15.62 -26.34 -1.81
C GLU A 90 14.38 -26.78 -1.02
N ASP A 91 13.92 -25.96 -0.06
CA ASP A 91 12.78 -26.25 0.80
C ASP A 91 11.51 -25.60 0.26
N GLU A 92 10.64 -26.40 -0.35
CA GLU A 92 9.42 -25.90 -1.00
C GLU A 92 8.46 -25.20 -0.02
N GLU A 93 8.32 -25.74 1.19
CA GLU A 93 7.46 -25.15 2.22
C GLU A 93 7.99 -23.77 2.67
N LEU A 94 9.31 -23.63 2.87
CA LEU A 94 9.93 -22.34 3.17
C LEU A 94 9.72 -21.34 2.03
N VAL A 95 9.85 -21.77 0.78
CA VAL A 95 9.61 -20.91 -0.39
C VAL A 95 8.17 -20.42 -0.40
N GLN A 96 7.19 -21.31 -0.22
CA GLN A 96 5.77 -20.93 -0.15
C GLN A 96 5.49 -19.94 1.00
N MET A 97 6.09 -20.16 2.17
CA MET A 97 5.98 -19.21 3.28
C MET A 97 6.51 -17.82 2.93
N LEU A 98 7.66 -17.74 2.26
CA LEU A 98 8.25 -16.48 1.81
C LEU A 98 7.40 -15.80 0.71
N GLU A 99 6.84 -16.57 -0.22
CA GLU A 99 5.93 -16.06 -1.24
C GLU A 99 4.67 -15.44 -0.64
N GLN A 100 4.09 -16.06 0.39
CA GLN A 100 2.96 -15.48 1.10
C GLN A 100 3.32 -14.16 1.79
N ILE A 101 4.56 -13.99 2.26
CA ILE A 101 5.05 -12.72 2.80
C ILE A 101 5.11 -11.66 1.69
N VAL A 102 5.62 -12.02 0.51
CA VAL A 102 5.68 -11.12 -0.67
C VAL A 102 4.27 -10.66 -1.05
N GLU A 103 3.34 -11.59 -1.21
CA GLU A 103 1.94 -11.29 -1.55
C GLU A 103 1.28 -10.37 -0.51
N TYR A 104 1.49 -10.66 0.78
CA TYR A 104 0.98 -9.82 1.86
C TYR A 104 1.60 -8.41 1.83
N GLY A 105 2.90 -8.31 1.55
CA GLY A 105 3.60 -7.05 1.35
C GLY A 105 3.00 -6.22 0.22
N ASP A 106 2.75 -6.84 -0.92
CA ASP A 106 2.17 -6.17 -2.10
C ASP A 106 0.74 -5.69 -1.83
N MET A 107 -0.09 -6.53 -1.23
CA MET A 107 -1.44 -6.13 -0.81
C MET A 107 -1.40 -4.93 0.16
N TYR A 108 -0.43 -4.90 1.06
CA TYR A 108 -0.28 -3.81 2.01
C TYR A 108 0.18 -2.51 1.34
N THR A 109 1.15 -2.59 0.42
CA THR A 109 1.64 -1.46 -0.38
C THR A 109 0.54 -0.86 -1.25
N GLN A 110 -0.22 -1.70 -1.97
CA GLN A 110 -1.35 -1.26 -2.80
C GLN A 110 -2.39 -0.47 -1.99
N ARG A 111 -2.67 -0.86 -0.74
CA ARG A 111 -3.61 -0.13 0.13
C ARG A 111 -3.09 1.24 0.55
N ILE A 112 -1.78 1.38 0.79
CA ILE A 112 -1.16 2.67 1.06
C ILE A 112 -1.24 3.55 -0.19
N GLU A 113 -0.85 3.03 -1.34
CA GLU A 113 -0.88 3.74 -2.62
C GLU A 113 -2.29 4.19 -2.97
N GLN A 114 -3.29 3.31 -2.86
CA GLN A 114 -4.69 3.69 -3.07
C GLN A 114 -5.16 4.80 -2.13
N ARG A 115 -4.71 4.82 -0.86
CA ARG A 115 -5.02 5.92 0.07
C ARG A 115 -4.38 7.22 -0.38
N LEU A 116 -3.14 7.18 -0.84
CA LEU A 116 -2.43 8.35 -1.37
C LEU A 116 -3.11 8.88 -2.64
N VAL A 117 -3.46 8.00 -3.58
CA VAL A 117 -4.21 8.32 -4.80
C VAL A 117 -5.57 8.96 -4.46
N ARG A 118 -6.35 8.35 -3.56
CA ARG A 118 -7.64 8.91 -3.12
C ARG A 118 -7.48 10.28 -2.48
N LYS A 119 -6.44 10.49 -1.67
CA LYS A 119 -6.14 11.78 -1.04
C LYS A 119 -5.78 12.83 -2.10
N ALA A 120 -4.92 12.50 -3.06
CA ALA A 120 -4.55 13.37 -4.17
C ALA A 120 -5.77 13.74 -5.03
N GLN A 121 -6.58 12.75 -5.41
CA GLN A 121 -7.80 12.94 -6.19
C GLN A 121 -8.79 13.86 -5.47
N LYS A 122 -8.96 13.72 -4.15
CA LYS A 122 -9.82 14.59 -3.34
C LYS A 122 -9.34 16.05 -3.37
N THR A 123 -8.03 16.28 -3.33
CA THR A 123 -7.45 17.62 -3.43
C THR A 123 -7.73 18.24 -4.80
N ILE A 124 -7.49 17.49 -5.88
CA ILE A 124 -7.76 17.95 -7.26
C ILE A 124 -9.24 18.26 -7.45
N TYR A 125 -10.12 17.37 -7.02
CA TYR A 125 -11.57 17.59 -7.14
C TYR A 125 -12.03 18.84 -6.38
N LYS A 126 -11.54 19.03 -5.15
CA LYS A 126 -11.87 20.22 -4.35
C LYS A 126 -11.37 21.51 -4.98
N SER A 127 -10.14 21.53 -5.53
CA SER A 127 -9.61 22.72 -6.20
C SER A 127 -10.37 23.03 -7.49
N ALA A 128 -10.73 22.02 -8.28
CA ALA A 128 -11.55 22.19 -9.48
C ALA A 128 -12.93 22.77 -9.18
N ILE A 129 -13.61 22.30 -8.13
CA ILE A 129 -14.89 22.88 -7.69
C ILE A 129 -14.73 24.32 -7.21
N SER A 130 -13.68 24.61 -6.46
CA SER A 130 -13.39 25.98 -6.01
C SER A 130 -13.16 26.92 -7.18
N ALA A 131 -12.41 26.48 -8.20
CA ALA A 131 -12.19 27.24 -9.43
C ALA A 131 -13.48 27.44 -10.22
N ALA A 132 -14.31 26.40 -10.38
CA ALA A 132 -15.60 26.50 -11.06
C ALA A 132 -16.56 27.50 -10.37
N LYS A 133 -16.57 27.57 -9.04
CA LYS A 133 -17.33 28.57 -8.29
C LYS A 133 -16.79 29.99 -8.44
N ALA A 134 -15.49 30.15 -8.69
CA ALA A 134 -14.85 31.46 -8.85
C ALA A 134 -15.06 32.06 -10.24
N ILE A 135 -15.38 31.23 -11.25
CA ILE A 135 -15.75 31.70 -12.59
C ILE A 135 -17.12 32.37 -12.49
N LYS A 136 -17.15 33.70 -12.54
CA LYS A 136 -18.38 34.49 -12.61
C LYS A 136 -19.11 34.12 -13.91
N PRO A 137 -20.41 33.80 -13.89
CA PRO A 137 -21.14 33.54 -15.13
C PRO A 137 -21.05 34.79 -16.00
N ILE A 138 -20.61 34.61 -17.26
CA ILE A 138 -20.69 35.66 -18.27
C ILE A 138 -22.17 36.01 -18.37
N ARG A 139 -22.54 37.22 -17.95
CA ARG A 139 -23.88 37.76 -18.13
C ARG A 139 -24.13 37.72 -19.64
N ARG A 140 -25.06 36.89 -20.12
CA ARG A 140 -25.64 37.02 -21.46
C ARG A 140 -26.38 38.36 -21.47
N ALA A 141 -25.65 39.44 -21.66
CA ALA A 141 -26.17 40.75 -21.97
C ALA A 141 -25.67 41.07 -23.38
N GLN A 142 -26.61 41.49 -24.24
CA GLN A 142 -26.51 41.69 -25.69
C GLN A 142 -26.36 40.44 -26.56
N LEU A 143 -27.51 39.83 -26.88
CA LEU A 143 -27.82 39.28 -28.21
C LEU A 143 -29.31 39.53 -28.55
N ALA A 144 -29.85 40.66 -28.06
CA ALA A 144 -31.26 41.04 -28.26
C ALA A 144 -31.41 42.54 -28.54
N SER A 145 -30.45 43.15 -29.26
CA SER A 145 -30.56 44.53 -29.75
C SER A 145 -30.37 44.69 -31.25
N ASP A 146 -30.01 43.63 -31.99
CA ASP A 146 -29.85 43.70 -33.45
C ASP A 146 -31.10 43.25 -34.24
N GLU A 147 -32.18 42.82 -33.60
CA GLU A 147 -33.48 42.61 -34.28
C GLU A 147 -34.27 43.92 -34.49
N SER A 148 -33.79 45.06 -33.94
CA SER A 148 -34.48 46.35 -34.07
C SER A 148 -34.23 47.06 -35.42
N THR A 149 -33.24 46.63 -36.20
CA THR A 149 -32.81 47.31 -37.43
C THR A 149 -33.51 46.85 -38.71
N LEU A 150 -34.43 45.86 -38.68
CA LEU A 150 -35.05 45.30 -39.89
C LEU A 150 -36.52 45.66 -40.14
N HIS A 151 -37.13 46.58 -39.39
CA HIS A 151 -38.56 46.90 -39.55
C HIS A 151 -38.90 47.90 -40.68
N TRP A 152 -37.92 48.45 -41.42
CA TRP A 152 -38.17 49.46 -42.47
C TRP A 152 -38.16 48.93 -43.92
N VAL A 153 -37.81 47.67 -44.18
CA VAL A 153 -37.66 47.14 -45.56
C VAL A 153 -38.99 46.64 -46.17
N GLY A 154 -40.14 47.01 -45.60
CA GLY A 154 -41.47 46.54 -46.04
C GLY A 154 -42.37 47.55 -46.75
N LEU A 155 -41.97 48.82 -46.94
CA LEU A 155 -42.89 49.88 -47.38
C LEU A 155 -42.46 50.66 -48.63
N VAL A 156 -41.69 50.05 -49.53
CA VAL A 156 -41.48 50.61 -50.87
C VAL A 156 -41.62 49.52 -51.92
N THR A 157 -42.81 49.41 -52.50
CA THR A 157 -42.98 49.30 -53.96
C THR A 157 -44.36 49.81 -54.36
N PRO A 158 -44.47 50.54 -55.49
CA PRO A 158 -45.59 51.44 -55.84
C PRO A 158 -46.86 50.76 -56.34
#